data_AF-A0AAE3MAC6-F1
#
_entry.id   AF-A0AAE3MAC6-F1
#
_cell.length_a   1.000
_cell.length_b   1.000
_cell.length_c   1.000
_cell.angle_alpha   90.00
_cell.angle_beta   90.00
_cell.angle_gamma   90.00
#
_symmetry.space_group_name_H-M   'P 1'
#
loop_
_entity.id
_entity.type
_entity.pdbx_description
1 polymer ?
#
loop_
_entity_poly.entity_id
_entity_poly.type
_entity_poly.pdbx_seq_one_letter_code
_entity_poly.pdbx_strand_id
1 'polypeptide(L)'
;IPADGGLPISTTFSAVVTVKATGCTSETEVVITVNPDPALQTTSAIYCADEAAGFDINTFNEDILTSGNVDDYTFAWTGTLAIPADGGLPVLTTFSVVVTDKATGCTNETEVV
;
A
#
# COMPACT_ATOMS: atom_id res chain seq x y z
N ILE A 1 12.92 -6.81 -7.96
CA ILE A 1 11.88 -6.00 -7.29
C ILE A 1 11.51 -6.72 -6.00
N PRO A 2 11.46 -6.02 -4.86
CA PRO A 2 11.00 -6.60 -3.61
C PRO A 2 9.53 -7.01 -3.72
N ALA A 3 9.13 -7.98 -2.90
CA ALA A 3 7.71 -8.31 -2.71
C ALA A 3 7.06 -7.29 -1.76
N ASP A 4 5.77 -7.07 -1.90
CA ASP A 4 4.99 -6.18 -1.04
C ASP A 4 5.18 -6.51 0.44
N GLY A 5 5.35 -5.48 1.27
CA GLY A 5 5.64 -5.56 2.70
C GLY A 5 6.96 -6.24 3.05
N GLY A 6 7.82 -6.47 2.05
CA GLY A 6 9.13 -7.07 2.21
C GLY A 6 10.19 -6.11 2.78
N LEU A 7 11.45 -6.44 2.55
CA LEU A 7 12.57 -5.53 2.82
C LEU A 7 13.02 -4.84 1.52
N PRO A 8 13.55 -3.60 1.60
CA PRO A 8 14.16 -2.94 0.46
C PRO A 8 15.28 -3.78 -0.17
N ILE A 9 15.36 -3.78 -1.49
CA ILE A 9 16.44 -4.43 -2.24
C ILE A 9 17.30 -3.34 -2.87
N SER A 10 18.61 -3.40 -2.60
CA SER A 10 19.59 -2.48 -3.18
C SER A 10 20.48 -3.21 -4.19
N THR A 11 20.74 -2.57 -5.33
CA THR A 11 21.68 -3.04 -6.36
C THR A 11 22.73 -1.97 -6.62
N THR A 12 24.00 -2.37 -6.61
CA THR A 12 25.13 -1.48 -6.90
C THR A 12 25.63 -1.72 -8.31
N PHE A 13 25.72 -0.65 -9.11
CA PHE A 13 26.31 -0.65 -10.43
C PHE A 13 27.66 0.05 -10.37
N SER A 14 28.72 -0.61 -10.86
CA SER A 14 30.03 0.01 -11.04
C SER A 14 30.19 0.46 -12.50
N ALA A 15 30.63 1.69 -12.68
CA ALA A 15 31.04 2.24 -13.96
C ALA A 15 32.55 2.53 -13.93
N VAL A 16 33.29 1.86 -14.80
CA VAL A 16 34.73 2.07 -14.99
C VAL A 16 34.96 2.88 -16.25
N VAL A 17 35.59 4.04 -16.09
CA VAL A 17 36.00 4.92 -17.18
C VAL A 17 37.49 4.74 -17.42
N THR A 18 37.86 4.38 -18.65
CA THR A 18 39.26 4.20 -19.05
C THR A 18 39.68 5.24 -20.09
N VAL A 19 40.75 5.98 -19.80
CA VAL A 19 41.37 6.89 -20.76
C VAL A 19 42.19 6.08 -21.76
N LYS A 20 41.70 5.93 -23.00
CA LYS A 20 42.34 5.07 -24.02
C LYS A 20 43.81 5.39 -24.30
N ALA A 21 44.21 6.67 -24.19
CA ALA A 21 45.56 7.12 -24.51
C ALA A 21 46.60 6.85 -23.40
N THR A 22 46.18 6.85 -22.13
CA THR A 22 47.09 6.71 -20.98
C THR A 22 46.89 5.39 -20.23
N GLY A 23 45.77 4.69 -20.46
CA GLY A 23 45.38 3.50 -19.72
C GLY A 23 44.87 3.78 -18.30
N CYS A 24 44.80 5.05 -17.87
CA CYS A 24 44.29 5.40 -16.55
C CYS A 24 42.80 5.04 -16.44
N THR A 25 42.42 4.44 -15.31
CA THR A 25 41.03 4.10 -15.00
C THR A 25 40.51 4.92 -13.82
N SER A 26 39.21 5.18 -13.81
CA SER A 26 38.48 5.72 -12.68
C SER A 26 37.18 4.94 -12.54
N GLU A 27 36.80 4.63 -11.31
CA GLU A 27 35.61 3.86 -10.99
C GLU A 27 34.64 4.74 -10.21
N THR A 28 33.34 4.61 -10.50
CA THR A 28 32.26 5.19 -9.71
C THR A 28 31.19 4.15 -9.48
N GLU A 29 30.57 4.21 -8.30
CA GLU A 29 29.45 3.34 -7.95
C GLU A 29 28.13 4.12 -7.97
N VAL A 30 27.07 3.44 -8.39
CA VAL A 30 25.69 3.93 -8.31
C VAL A 30 24.88 2.88 -7.55
N VAL A 31 24.32 3.26 -6.41
CA VAL A 31 23.44 2.40 -5.62
C VAL A 31 21.99 2.76 -5.93
N ILE A 32 21.22 1.77 -6.38
CA ILE A 32 19.78 1.89 -6.60
C ILE A 32 19.06 1.05 -5.54
N THR A 33 18.21 1.70 -4.75
CA THR A 33 17.36 1.03 -3.77
C THR A 33 15.92 1.04 -4.26
N VAL A 34 15.29 -0.14 -4.25
CA VAL A 34 13.87 -0.30 -4.53
C VAL A 34 13.18 -0.71 -3.24
N ASN A 35 12.25 0.11 -2.78
CA ASN A 35 11.42 -0.17 -1.61
C ASN A 35 10.20 -1.00 -2.01
N PRO A 36 9.71 -1.89 -1.13
CA PRO A 36 8.48 -2.64 -1.36
C PRO A 36 7.26 -1.73 -1.23
N ASP A 37 6.19 -2.10 -1.93
CA ASP A 37 4.88 -1.49 -1.72
C ASP A 37 4.25 -2.04 -0.42
N PRO A 38 3.28 -1.34 0.20
CA PRO A 38 2.56 -1.86 1.36
C PRO A 38 1.91 -3.23 1.08
N ALA A 39 2.00 -4.17 2.02
CA ALA A 39 1.36 -5.49 1.86
C ALA A 39 -0.08 -5.46 2.36
N LEU A 40 -1.01 -5.54 1.41
CA LEU A 40 -2.44 -5.43 1.67
C LEU A 40 -3.19 -6.74 1.47
N GLN A 41 -4.35 -6.86 2.11
CA GLN A 41 -5.34 -7.89 1.86
C GLN A 41 -6.72 -7.28 1.66
N THR A 42 -7.61 -8.05 1.04
CA THR A 42 -9.03 -7.72 0.99
C THR A 42 -9.70 -8.17 2.28
N THR A 43 -10.70 -7.41 2.73
CA THR A 43 -11.54 -7.79 3.87
C THR A 43 -13.01 -7.54 3.56
N SER A 44 -13.90 -8.11 4.37
CA SER A 44 -15.33 -7.94 4.20
C SER A 44 -16.04 -7.89 5.54
N ALA A 45 -17.09 -7.09 5.64
CA ALA A 45 -17.89 -6.96 6.85
C ALA A 45 -19.38 -6.91 6.54
N ILE A 46 -20.19 -7.43 7.46
CA ILE A 46 -21.65 -7.42 7.34
C ILE A 46 -22.19 -6.58 8.49
N TYR A 47 -23.04 -5.62 8.16
CA TYR A 47 -23.72 -4.75 9.12
C TYR A 47 -25.23 -4.86 8.93
N CYS A 48 -25.96 -4.82 10.04
CA CYS A 48 -27.41 -4.60 10.01
C CYS A 48 -27.70 -3.10 9.78
N ALA A 49 -28.90 -2.80 9.26
CA ALA A 49 -29.28 -1.43 8.93
C ALA A 49 -29.32 -0.50 10.15
N ASP A 50 -29.64 -1.04 11.33
CA ASP A 50 -29.63 -0.33 12.62
C ASP A 50 -28.23 -0.14 13.22
N GLU A 51 -27.24 -0.93 12.79
CA GLU A 51 -25.83 -0.81 13.19
C GLU A 51 -25.06 0.20 12.33
N ALA A 52 -25.59 0.55 11.15
CA ALA A 52 -24.94 1.45 10.20
C ALA A 52 -24.65 2.85 10.75
N ALA A 53 -25.37 3.28 11.81
CA ALA A 53 -25.11 4.55 12.49
C ALA A 53 -23.71 4.61 13.16
N GLY A 54 -23.12 3.47 13.46
CA GLY A 54 -21.77 3.35 14.03
C GLY A 54 -20.68 3.00 13.02
N PHE A 55 -21.00 2.97 11.72
CA PHE A 55 -20.03 2.63 10.69
C PHE A 55 -18.96 3.72 10.55
N ASP A 56 -17.70 3.34 10.72
CA ASP A 56 -16.54 4.17 10.42
C ASP A 56 -15.56 3.35 9.59
N ILE A 57 -15.35 3.76 8.33
CA ILE A 57 -14.46 3.04 7.42
C ILE A 57 -13.01 2.98 7.93
N ASN A 58 -12.59 3.91 8.78
CA ASN A 58 -11.23 3.95 9.29
C ASN A 58 -10.93 2.81 10.28
N THR A 59 -11.93 2.10 10.81
CA THR A 59 -11.70 0.93 11.67
C THR A 59 -11.03 -0.21 10.90
N PHE A 60 -11.18 -0.24 9.57
CA PHE A 60 -10.57 -1.25 8.71
C PHE A 60 -9.10 -1.00 8.38
N ASN A 61 -8.51 0.13 8.82
CA ASN A 61 -7.12 0.45 8.50
C ASN A 61 -6.13 -0.61 9.00
N GLU A 62 -6.40 -1.24 10.14
CA GLU A 62 -5.58 -2.35 10.65
C GLU A 62 -5.90 -3.68 9.93
N ASP A 63 -7.17 -3.90 9.57
CA ASP A 63 -7.62 -5.17 8.97
C ASP A 63 -7.09 -5.38 7.54
N ILE A 64 -6.86 -4.30 6.80
CA ILE A 64 -6.35 -4.39 5.42
C ILE A 64 -4.83 -4.57 5.34
N LEU A 65 -4.10 -4.35 6.43
CA LEU A 65 -2.65 -4.53 6.47
C LEU A 65 -2.30 -5.98 6.81
N THR A 66 -1.42 -6.59 6.03
CA THR A 66 -0.84 -7.91 6.38
C THR A 66 0.49 -7.81 7.10
N SER A 67 1.10 -6.62 7.10
CA SER A 67 2.30 -6.29 7.85
C SER A 67 2.45 -4.78 8.09
N GLY A 68 3.30 -4.41 9.06
CA GLY A 68 3.55 -3.01 9.43
C GLY A 68 2.57 -2.47 10.48
N ASN A 69 2.85 -1.26 10.97
CA ASN A 69 1.99 -0.56 11.92
C ASN A 69 1.12 0.44 11.16
N VAL A 70 -0.18 0.51 11.48
CA VAL A 70 -1.13 1.47 10.90
C VAL A 70 -0.63 2.93 10.98
N ASP A 71 0.11 3.29 12.03
CA ASP A 71 0.66 4.63 12.23
C ASP A 71 1.74 4.98 11.21
N ASP A 72 2.35 4.01 10.52
CA ASP A 72 3.36 4.22 9.50
C ASP A 72 2.75 4.53 8.12
N TYR A 73 1.42 4.41 7.98
CA TYR A 73 0.72 4.57 6.70
C TYR A 73 -0.30 5.70 6.71
N THR A 74 -0.66 6.17 5.51
CA THR A 74 -1.85 6.99 5.26
C THR A 74 -2.85 6.22 4.42
N PHE A 75 -4.13 6.47 4.67
CA PHE A 75 -5.26 5.74 4.06
C PHE A 75 -6.18 6.75 3.37
N ALA A 76 -6.41 6.54 2.07
CA ALA A 76 -7.32 7.35 1.28
C ALA A 76 -8.50 6.48 0.82
N TRP A 77 -9.55 6.47 1.65
CA TRP A 77 -10.78 5.72 1.38
C TRP A 77 -11.68 6.44 0.38
N THR A 78 -12.29 5.66 -0.51
CA THR A 78 -13.35 6.09 -1.42
C THR A 78 -14.49 5.08 -1.42
N GLY A 79 -15.71 5.58 -1.63
CA GLY A 79 -16.94 4.79 -1.54
C GLY A 79 -18.02 5.52 -0.76
N THR A 80 -19.24 4.99 -0.76
CA THR A 80 -20.35 5.55 0.00
C THR A 80 -21.20 4.41 0.53
N LEU A 81 -21.41 4.38 1.84
CA LEU A 81 -22.25 3.37 2.48
C LEU A 81 -23.68 3.49 1.97
N ALA A 82 -24.21 2.39 1.42
CA ALA A 82 -25.61 2.30 1.04
C ALA A 82 -26.38 1.47 2.09
N ILE A 83 -27.34 2.11 2.77
CA ILE A 83 -28.17 1.46 3.79
C ILE A 83 -29.51 1.08 3.15
N PRO A 84 -29.93 -0.19 3.19
CA PRO A 84 -31.24 -0.59 2.71
C PRO A 84 -32.37 -0.01 3.57
N ALA A 85 -33.55 0.15 2.99
CA ALA A 85 -34.75 0.46 3.75
C ALA A 85 -35.09 -0.68 4.74
N ASP A 86 -35.82 -0.36 5.80
CA ASP A 86 -36.28 -1.36 6.77
C ASP A 86 -37.12 -2.45 6.09
N GLY A 87 -36.76 -3.71 6.29
CA GLY A 87 -37.33 -4.87 5.58
C GLY A 87 -36.95 -4.99 4.09
N GLY A 88 -36.00 -4.19 3.61
CA GLY A 88 -35.49 -4.22 2.23
C GLY A 88 -34.54 -5.38 1.93
N LEU A 89 -34.14 -5.50 0.67
CA LEU A 89 -33.10 -6.46 0.26
C LEU A 89 -31.71 -5.99 0.72
N PRO A 90 -30.76 -6.92 0.97
CA PRO A 90 -29.38 -6.56 1.28
C PRO A 90 -28.76 -5.76 0.14
N VAL A 91 -27.97 -4.75 0.49
CA VAL A 91 -27.21 -3.94 -0.47
C VAL A 91 -25.73 -4.22 -0.25
N LEU A 92 -25.02 -4.57 -1.32
CA LEU A 92 -23.57 -4.73 -1.31
C LEU A 92 -22.92 -3.38 -1.59
N THR A 93 -21.97 -2.97 -0.74
CA THR A 93 -21.20 -1.74 -0.94
C THR A 93 -19.72 -2.11 -1.04
N THR A 94 -18.99 -1.49 -1.97
CA THR A 94 -17.54 -1.67 -2.06
C THR A 94 -16.85 -0.34 -1.76
N PHE A 95 -15.84 -0.38 -0.89
CA PHE A 95 -14.93 0.70 -0.61
C PHE A 95 -13.55 0.37 -1.15
N SER A 96 -12.91 1.35 -1.79
CA SER A 96 -11.54 1.22 -2.30
C SER A 96 -10.61 2.12 -1.48
N VAL A 97 -9.41 1.63 -1.18
CA VAL A 97 -8.43 2.36 -0.37
C VAL A 97 -7.06 2.32 -0.98
N VAL A 98 -6.47 3.50 -1.14
CA VAL A 98 -5.04 3.64 -1.45
C VAL A 98 -4.28 3.83 -0.14
N VAL A 99 -3.33 2.94 0.12
CA VAL A 99 -2.47 2.95 1.29
C VAL A 99 -1.08 3.45 0.87
N THR A 100 -0.54 4.44 1.58
CA THR A 100 0.78 5.01 1.30
C THR A 100 1.69 4.86 2.50
N ASP A 101 2.89 4.32 2.29
CA ASP A 101 3.97 4.29 3.29
C ASP A 101 4.52 5.71 3.50
N LYS A 102 4.50 6.21 4.74
CA LYS A 102 4.99 7.56 5.07
C LYS A 102 6.50 7.72 4.93
N ALA A 103 7.27 6.64 5.11
CA ALA A 103 8.72 6.67 5.05
C ALA A 103 9.23 6.63 3.61
N THR A 104 8.59 5.81 2.76
CA THR A 104 9.07 5.56 1.39
C THR A 104 8.24 6.26 0.31
N GLY A 105 6.99 6.60 0.59
CA GLY A 105 6.03 7.12 -0.38
C GLY A 105 5.48 6.05 -1.35
N CYS A 106 5.84 4.78 -1.17
CA CYS A 106 5.29 3.67 -1.95
C CYS A 106 3.80 3.47 -1.64
N THR A 107 3.04 3.03 -2.65
CA THR A 107 1.57 2.95 -2.57
C THR A 107 1.06 1.61 -3.05
N ASN A 108 0.00 1.11 -2.42
CA ASN A 108 -0.76 -0.04 -2.90
C ASN A 108 -2.27 0.18 -2.68
N GLU A 109 -3.12 -0.59 -3.35
CA GLU A 109 -4.57 -0.46 -3.28
C GLU A 109 -5.25 -1.80 -2.96
N THR A 110 -6.35 -1.75 -2.21
CA THR A 110 -7.21 -2.90 -1.94
C THR A 110 -8.66 -2.45 -1.77
N GLU A 111 -9.55 -3.42 -1.58
CA GLU A 111 -10.99 -3.21 -1.43
C GLU A 111 -11.53 -3.83 -0.14
N VAL A 112 -12.61 -3.22 0.36
CA VAL A 112 -13.46 -3.73 1.44
C VAL A 112 -14.90 -3.82 0.95
N VAL A 113 -15.56 -4.95 1.20
CA VAL A 113 -16.90 -5.28 0.70
C VAL A 113 -17.87 -5.63 1.82
#